data_AF-A0A2P2LW41-F1
#
_entry.id   AF-A0A2P2LW41-F1
#
_cell.length_a   1.000
_cell.length_b   1.000
_cell.length_c   1.000
_cell.angle_alpha   90.00
_cell.angle_beta   90.00
_cell.angle_gamma   90.00
#
_symmetry.space_group_name_H-M   'P 1'
#
loop_
_entity.id
_entity.type
_entity.pdbx_description
1 polymer ?
#
loop_
_entity_poly.entity_id
_entity_poly.type
_entity_poly.pdbx_seq_one_letter_code
_entity_poly.pdbx_strand_id
1 'polypeptide(L)'
;MQLETIFHMQEMTNREYLEDQDAEEPDDFIISLTAKITRRDEEMAPFVAGVKRNYIFGGICSIAAHTSIKALVDMKSINLFGVQLICRNSIALEQALAAISSIDSEAVRQRLDHVRTYYELLNMPFEALLAFITDHEYLFTTTEYLNLLKVQVPGREIPPAAQNRVLAILSH
;
A
#
# COMPACT_ATOMS: atom_id res chain seq x y z
N MET A 1 -16.67 2.35 -8.33
CA MET A 1 -15.22 2.54 -8.58
C MET A 1 -14.36 1.43 -8.01
N GLN A 2 -14.81 0.79 -6.94
CA GLN A 2 -14.15 -0.30 -6.22
C GLN A 2 -13.57 -1.42 -7.12
N LEU A 3 -14.37 -1.96 -8.04
CA LEU A 3 -13.92 -3.03 -8.95
C LEU A 3 -12.81 -2.57 -9.90
N GLU A 4 -12.88 -1.31 -10.36
CA GLU A 4 -11.81 -0.75 -11.20
C GLU A 4 -10.54 -0.54 -10.39
N THR A 5 -10.64 -0.10 -9.14
CA THR A 5 -9.48 -0.05 -8.24
C THR A 5 -8.83 -1.42 -8.11
N ILE A 6 -9.60 -2.49 -7.88
CA ILE A 6 -9.06 -3.86 -7.82
C ILE A 6 -8.38 -4.24 -9.15
N PHE A 7 -9.04 -3.98 -10.28
CA PHE A 7 -8.50 -4.28 -11.61
C PHE A 7 -7.18 -3.56 -11.91
N HIS A 8 -7.02 -2.31 -11.47
CA HIS A 8 -5.77 -1.60 -11.65
C HIS A 8 -4.70 -2.05 -10.65
N MET A 9 -5.07 -2.24 -9.39
CA MET A 9 -4.13 -2.60 -8.31
C MET A 9 -3.60 -4.03 -8.42
N GLN A 10 -4.29 -4.93 -9.13
CA GLN A 10 -3.78 -6.29 -9.36
C GLN A 10 -2.47 -6.31 -10.16
N GLU A 11 -2.14 -5.24 -10.90
CA GLU A 11 -0.85 -5.16 -11.61
C GLU A 11 0.34 -5.19 -10.64
N MET A 12 0.15 -4.77 -9.38
CA MET A 12 1.18 -4.86 -8.34
C MET A 12 1.67 -6.29 -8.11
N THR A 13 0.82 -7.31 -8.24
CA THR A 13 1.22 -8.71 -7.99
C THR A 13 2.02 -9.30 -9.15
N ASN A 14 1.92 -8.72 -10.34
CA ASN A 14 2.56 -9.25 -11.55
C ASN A 14 3.91 -8.60 -11.84
N ARG A 15 4.32 -7.61 -11.04
CA ARG A 15 5.54 -6.83 -11.22
C ARG A 15 6.62 -7.21 -10.21
N GLU A 16 7.87 -7.19 -10.66
CA GLU A 16 9.03 -7.22 -9.77
C GLU A 16 9.47 -5.78 -9.47
N TYR A 17 9.65 -5.46 -8.19
CA TYR A 17 9.99 -4.11 -7.73
C TYR A 17 11.50 -4.00 -7.46
N LEU A 18 12.29 -4.29 -8.50
CA LEU A 18 13.74 -4.21 -8.52
C LEU A 18 14.21 -3.07 -9.42
N GLU A 19 13.99 -1.84 -8.95
CA GLU A 19 14.33 -0.64 -9.72
C GLU A 19 15.82 -0.28 -9.54
N ASP A 20 16.47 0.22 -10.59
CA ASP A 20 17.90 0.61 -10.52
C ASP A 20 18.11 2.01 -9.90
N GLN A 21 17.06 2.82 -9.89
CA GLN A 21 17.06 4.20 -9.40
C GLN A 21 15.68 4.59 -8.85
N ASP A 22 15.63 5.67 -8.08
CA ASP A 22 14.36 6.24 -7.62
C ASP A 22 13.52 6.69 -8.82
N ALA A 23 12.26 6.25 -8.85
CA ALA A 23 11.34 6.61 -9.90
C ALA A 23 10.79 8.02 -9.63
N GLU A 24 10.78 8.88 -10.65
CA GLU A 24 10.23 10.23 -10.52
C GLU A 24 8.70 10.22 -10.54
N GLU A 25 8.11 9.26 -11.28
CA GLU A 25 6.68 9.13 -11.51
C GLU A 25 6.12 7.85 -10.84
N PRO A 26 4.82 7.85 -10.48
CA PRO A 26 4.14 6.63 -10.06
C PRO A 26 3.95 5.67 -11.25
N ASP A 27 3.58 4.43 -10.97
CA ASP A 27 3.33 3.42 -11.98
C ASP A 27 2.20 3.79 -12.94
N ASP A 28 2.32 3.39 -14.21
CA ASP A 28 1.33 3.64 -15.26
C ASP A 28 -0.09 3.21 -14.88
N PHE A 29 -0.23 2.08 -14.16
CA PHE A 29 -1.54 1.61 -13.71
C PHE A 29 -2.16 2.51 -12.64
N ILE A 30 -1.33 3.16 -11.81
CA ILE A 30 -1.75 4.18 -10.84
C ILE A 30 -2.10 5.48 -11.57
N ILE A 31 -1.26 5.94 -12.50
CA ILE A 31 -1.55 7.12 -13.32
C ILE A 31 -2.90 6.95 -14.04
N SER A 32 -3.13 5.79 -14.63
CA SER A 32 -4.38 5.47 -15.30
C SER A 32 -5.57 5.46 -14.34
N LEU A 33 -5.40 4.89 -13.14
CA LEU A 33 -6.45 4.84 -12.12
C LEU A 33 -6.79 6.24 -11.59
N THR A 34 -5.80 7.05 -11.25
CA THR A 34 -6.01 8.42 -10.73
C THR A 34 -6.66 9.32 -11.77
N ALA A 35 -6.22 9.24 -13.03
CA ALA A 35 -6.86 9.96 -14.13
C ALA A 35 -8.34 9.58 -14.30
N LYS A 36 -8.68 8.29 -14.18
CA LYS A 36 -10.08 7.83 -14.22
C LYS A 36 -10.90 8.32 -13.03
N ILE A 37 -10.32 8.34 -11.83
CA ILE A 37 -10.97 8.84 -10.62
C ILE A 37 -11.33 10.32 -10.79
N THR A 38 -10.34 11.16 -11.13
CA THR A 38 -10.53 12.60 -11.31
C THR A 38 -11.56 12.90 -12.39
N ARG A 39 -11.40 12.30 -13.58
CA ARG A 39 -12.31 12.51 -14.70
C ARG A 39 -13.75 12.14 -14.33
N ARG A 40 -13.96 11.04 -13.62
CA ARG A 40 -15.31 10.62 -13.21
C ARG A 40 -15.90 11.52 -12.14
N ASP A 41 -15.12 12.02 -11.19
CA ASP A 41 -15.65 12.98 -10.23
C ASP A 41 -16.09 14.27 -10.95
N GLU A 42 -15.29 14.79 -11.87
CA GLU A 42 -15.61 15.97 -12.68
C GLU A 42 -16.88 15.78 -13.51
N GLU A 43 -16.99 14.66 -14.24
CA GLU A 43 -18.17 14.35 -15.07
C GLU A 43 -19.43 14.16 -14.22
N MET A 44 -19.32 13.66 -12.98
CA MET A 44 -20.45 13.39 -12.10
C MET A 44 -20.84 14.57 -11.20
N ALA A 45 -19.91 15.48 -10.91
CA ALA A 45 -20.10 16.56 -9.96
C ALA A 45 -21.36 17.42 -10.20
N PRO A 46 -21.73 17.77 -11.45
CA PRO A 46 -22.94 18.57 -11.71
C PRO A 46 -24.25 17.80 -11.47
N PHE A 47 -24.23 16.48 -11.53
CA PHE A 47 -25.43 15.64 -11.56
C PHE A 47 -25.65 14.83 -10.28
N VAL A 48 -24.59 14.65 -9.48
CA VAL A 48 -24.60 13.77 -8.31
C VAL A 48 -24.15 14.53 -7.07
N ALA A 49 -25.05 14.59 -6.09
CA ALA A 49 -24.78 15.20 -4.79
C ALA A 49 -23.58 14.55 -4.09
N GLY A 50 -22.81 15.35 -3.33
CA GLY A 50 -21.56 14.90 -2.68
C GLY A 50 -21.72 13.63 -1.84
N VAL A 51 -22.79 13.51 -1.04
CA VAL A 51 -23.06 12.29 -0.24
C VAL A 51 -23.17 11.01 -1.08
N LYS A 52 -23.70 11.11 -2.30
CA LYS A 52 -23.78 9.99 -3.24
C LYS A 52 -22.45 9.75 -3.95
N ARG A 53 -21.67 10.80 -4.25
CA ARG A 53 -20.31 10.65 -4.77
C ARG A 53 -19.39 9.99 -3.73
N ASN A 54 -19.56 10.27 -2.45
CA ASN A 54 -18.82 9.58 -1.39
C ASN A 54 -19.10 8.06 -1.38
N TYR A 55 -20.32 7.61 -1.69
CA TYR A 55 -20.61 6.18 -1.83
C TYR A 55 -19.83 5.53 -2.99
N ILE A 56 -19.59 6.30 -4.06
CA ILE A 56 -18.91 5.84 -5.27
C ILE A 56 -17.39 5.79 -5.09
N PHE A 57 -16.82 6.83 -4.47
CA PHE A 57 -15.36 7.02 -4.38
C PHE A 57 -14.78 6.73 -2.99
N GLY A 58 -15.56 6.88 -1.91
CA GLY A 58 -15.06 6.77 -0.53
C GLY A 58 -14.49 5.40 -0.17
N GLY A 59 -14.91 4.33 -0.86
CA GLY A 59 -14.36 2.99 -0.68
C GLY A 59 -13.02 2.72 -1.37
N ILE A 60 -12.54 3.62 -2.25
CA ILE A 60 -11.34 3.39 -3.05
C ILE A 60 -10.11 3.25 -2.16
N CYS A 61 -9.91 4.15 -1.19
CA CYS A 61 -8.74 4.14 -0.31
C CYS A 61 -8.63 2.82 0.49
N SER A 62 -9.73 2.32 1.05
CA SER A 62 -9.75 1.05 1.79
C SER A 62 -9.38 -0.14 0.90
N ILE A 63 -9.91 -0.17 -0.33
CA ILE A 63 -9.65 -1.26 -1.27
C ILE A 63 -8.21 -1.21 -1.77
N ALA A 64 -7.73 -0.02 -2.12
CA ALA A 64 -6.35 0.17 -2.55
C ALA A 64 -5.39 -0.26 -1.43
N ALA A 65 -5.61 0.21 -0.20
CA ALA A 65 -4.77 -0.14 0.94
C ALA A 65 -4.73 -1.66 1.20
N HIS A 66 -5.90 -2.29 1.24
CA HIS A 66 -5.99 -3.73 1.44
C HIS A 66 -5.33 -4.51 0.30
N THR A 67 -5.53 -4.09 -0.96
CA THR A 67 -4.93 -4.75 -2.13
C THR A 67 -3.41 -4.58 -2.14
N SER A 68 -2.90 -3.39 -1.80
CA SER A 68 -1.46 -3.14 -1.69
C SER A 68 -0.80 -4.02 -0.65
N ILE A 69 -1.36 -4.13 0.56
CA ILE A 69 -0.79 -4.96 1.63
C ILE A 69 -0.82 -6.44 1.21
N LYS A 70 -1.94 -6.89 0.63
CA LYS A 70 -2.10 -8.26 0.16
C LYS A 70 -1.15 -8.59 -0.99
N ALA A 71 -0.85 -7.63 -1.88
CA ALA A 71 0.01 -7.85 -3.04
C ALA A 71 1.41 -8.35 -2.65
N LEU A 72 1.92 -7.96 -1.48
CA LEU A 72 3.23 -8.39 -0.99
C LEU A 72 3.34 -9.93 -0.89
N VAL A 73 2.23 -10.63 -0.64
CA VAL A 73 2.21 -12.11 -0.53
C VAL A 73 2.71 -12.78 -1.81
N ASP A 74 2.38 -12.20 -2.96
CA ASP A 74 2.68 -12.74 -4.27
C ASP A 74 3.95 -12.15 -4.88
N MET A 75 4.52 -11.11 -4.24
CA MET A 75 5.78 -10.48 -4.68
C MET A 75 6.97 -11.40 -4.39
N LYS A 76 7.80 -11.62 -5.40
CA LYS A 76 9.04 -12.40 -5.27
C LYS A 76 10.14 -11.60 -4.58
N SER A 77 10.35 -10.37 -5.04
CA SER A 77 11.46 -9.53 -4.63
C SER A 77 11.11 -8.04 -4.71
N ILE A 78 11.74 -7.27 -3.84
CA ILE A 78 11.60 -5.81 -3.78
C ILE A 78 12.86 -5.19 -3.19
N ASN A 79 13.37 -4.11 -3.79
CA ASN A 79 14.49 -3.34 -3.26
C ASN A 79 14.03 -1.98 -2.71
N LEU A 80 14.99 -1.19 -2.20
CA LEU A 80 14.73 0.14 -1.61
C LEU A 80 13.95 1.06 -2.57
N PHE A 81 14.36 1.11 -3.84
CA PHE A 81 13.72 1.94 -4.86
C PHE A 81 12.32 1.44 -5.20
N GLY A 82 12.11 0.13 -5.19
CA GLY A 82 10.78 -0.49 -5.30
C GLY A 82 9.84 -0.08 -4.17
N VAL A 83 10.32 -0.05 -2.92
CA VAL A 83 9.55 0.48 -1.79
C VAL A 83 9.19 1.95 -2.00
N GLN A 84 10.14 2.78 -2.44
CA GLN A 84 9.90 4.20 -2.74
C GLN A 84 8.84 4.39 -3.83
N LEU A 85 8.88 3.58 -4.89
CA LEU A 85 7.88 3.59 -5.95
C LEU A 85 6.48 3.23 -5.41
N ILE A 86 6.34 2.22 -4.55
CA ILE A 86 5.06 1.88 -3.92
C ILE A 86 4.57 3.01 -2.99
N CYS A 87 5.48 3.68 -2.28
CA CYS A 87 5.12 4.87 -1.51
C CYS A 87 4.63 6.00 -2.41
N ARG A 88 5.29 6.22 -3.56
CA ARG A 88 4.89 7.23 -4.57
C ARG A 88 3.53 6.92 -5.18
N ASN A 89 3.26 5.66 -5.51
CA ASN A 89 1.95 5.17 -5.94
C ASN A 89 0.86 5.51 -4.91
N SER A 90 1.14 5.26 -3.63
CA SER A 90 0.22 5.55 -2.54
C SER A 90 -0.04 7.05 -2.38
N ILE A 91 0.99 7.89 -2.53
CA ILE A 91 0.86 9.36 -2.50
C ILE A 91 0.04 9.88 -3.68
N ALA A 92 0.27 9.37 -4.90
CA ALA A 92 -0.50 9.79 -6.07
C ALA A 92 -1.99 9.46 -5.93
N LEU A 93 -2.31 8.29 -5.37
CA LEU A 93 -3.69 7.91 -5.10
C LEU A 93 -4.32 8.76 -3.97
N GLU A 94 -3.55 9.07 -2.93
CA GLU A 94 -3.99 9.97 -1.86
C GLU A 94 -4.37 11.34 -2.40
N GLN A 95 -3.51 11.94 -3.22
CA GLN A 95 -3.73 13.26 -3.82
C GLN A 95 -4.99 13.26 -4.71
N ALA A 96 -5.17 12.23 -5.54
CA ALA A 96 -6.33 12.12 -6.42
C ALA A 96 -7.65 12.01 -5.62
N LEU A 97 -7.65 11.26 -4.53
CA LEU A 97 -8.84 11.10 -3.68
C LEU A 97 -9.11 12.32 -2.79
N ALA A 98 -8.06 12.94 -2.25
CA ALA A 98 -8.18 14.14 -1.42
C ALA A 98 -8.69 15.36 -2.22
N ALA A 99 -8.51 15.38 -3.54
CA ALA A 99 -9.09 16.39 -4.41
C ALA A 99 -10.62 16.31 -4.51
N ILE A 100 -11.22 15.15 -4.17
CA ILE A 100 -12.68 14.96 -4.21
C ILE A 100 -13.30 15.52 -2.93
N SER A 101 -13.90 16.70 -3.04
CA SER A 101 -14.52 17.45 -1.92
C SER A 101 -15.50 16.66 -1.03
N SER A 102 -16.11 15.58 -1.53
CA SER A 102 -17.07 14.78 -0.78
C SER A 102 -16.45 13.63 0.03
N ILE A 103 -15.14 13.38 -0.11
CA ILE A 103 -14.43 12.30 0.57
C ILE A 103 -13.77 12.83 1.85
N ASP A 104 -13.67 11.97 2.85
CA ASP A 104 -12.89 12.23 4.07
C ASP A 104 -11.39 12.07 3.80
N SER A 105 -10.70 13.19 3.54
CA SER A 105 -9.26 13.20 3.23
C SER A 105 -8.39 12.69 4.39
N GLU A 106 -8.82 12.86 5.64
CA GLU A 106 -8.09 12.34 6.80
C GLU A 106 -8.12 10.81 6.81
N ALA A 107 -9.30 10.23 6.58
CA ALA A 107 -9.46 8.79 6.51
C ALA A 107 -8.79 8.18 5.26
N VAL A 108 -8.66 8.94 4.17
CA VAL A 108 -7.85 8.53 2.99
C VAL A 108 -6.38 8.49 3.36
N ARG A 109 -5.85 9.58 3.93
CA ARG A 109 -4.44 9.69 4.33
C ARG A 109 -4.06 8.59 5.30
N GLN A 110 -4.83 8.38 6.37
CA GLN A 110 -4.56 7.35 7.37
C GLN A 110 -4.42 5.95 6.74
N ARG A 111 -5.28 5.61 5.78
CA ARG A 111 -5.25 4.30 5.12
C ARG A 111 -4.06 4.14 4.18
N LEU A 112 -3.64 5.20 3.50
CA LEU A 112 -2.51 5.14 2.56
C LEU A 112 -1.17 5.30 3.28
N ASP A 113 -1.13 6.02 4.40
CA ASP A 113 -0.02 5.99 5.36
C ASP A 113 0.22 4.58 5.88
N HIS A 114 -0.85 3.86 6.22
CA HIS A 114 -0.75 2.48 6.69
C HIS A 114 -0.06 1.56 5.66
N VAL A 115 -0.30 1.76 4.36
CA VAL A 115 0.42 1.05 3.28
C VAL A 115 1.89 1.46 3.25
N ARG A 116 2.19 2.76 3.28
CA ARG A 116 3.57 3.26 3.25
C ARG A 116 4.38 2.70 4.41
N THR A 117 3.86 2.82 5.64
CA THR A 117 4.49 2.24 6.83
C THR A 117 4.76 0.76 6.66
N TYR A 118 3.80 -0.02 6.13
CA TYR A 118 3.99 -1.45 5.92
C TYR A 118 5.16 -1.78 4.99
N TYR A 119 5.25 -1.10 3.85
CA TYR A 119 6.34 -1.33 2.88
C TYR A 119 7.68 -0.77 3.36
N GLU A 120 7.70 0.33 4.12
CA GLU A 120 8.90 0.88 4.72
C GLU A 120 9.57 -0.08 5.72
N LEU A 121 8.82 -0.98 6.36
CA LEU A 121 9.38 -2.05 7.20
C LEU A 121 10.34 -2.98 6.44
N LEU A 122 10.21 -3.08 5.12
CA LEU A 122 11.10 -3.90 4.28
C LEU A 122 12.51 -3.30 4.19
N ASN A 123 12.65 -2.00 4.40
CA ASN A 123 13.95 -1.30 4.41
C ASN A 123 14.70 -1.48 5.74
N MET A 124 14.06 -2.03 6.77
CA MET A 124 14.69 -2.24 8.06
C MET A 124 15.52 -3.55 8.06
N PRO A 125 16.70 -3.54 8.72
CA PRO A 125 17.37 -4.77 9.12
C PRO A 125 16.46 -5.62 10.02
N PHE A 126 16.67 -6.94 10.03
CA PHE A 126 15.80 -7.87 10.75
C PHE A 126 15.66 -7.56 12.26
N GLU A 127 16.75 -7.18 12.94
CA GLU A 127 16.70 -6.85 14.37
C GLU A 127 15.91 -5.56 14.65
N ALA A 128 15.99 -4.57 13.75
CA ALA A 128 15.19 -3.35 13.85
C ALA A 128 13.70 -3.63 13.59
N LEU A 129 13.40 -4.53 12.64
CA LEU A 129 12.03 -4.99 12.40
C LEU A 129 11.44 -5.70 13.62
N LEU A 130 12.22 -6.54 14.31
CA LEU A 130 11.75 -7.20 15.54
C LEU A 130 11.44 -6.21 16.67
N ALA A 131 12.31 -5.21 16.87
CA ALA A 131 12.04 -4.15 17.83
C ALA A 131 10.76 -3.38 17.47
N PHE A 132 10.58 -3.04 16.18
CA PHE A 132 9.36 -2.39 15.71
C PHE A 132 8.11 -3.22 15.99
N ILE A 133 8.13 -4.54 15.71
CA ILE A 133 7.00 -5.44 15.96
C ILE A 133 6.66 -5.50 17.45
N THR A 134 7.68 -5.51 18.31
CA THR A 134 7.50 -5.54 19.77
C THR A 134 6.79 -4.28 20.27
N ASP A 135 7.13 -3.11 19.69
CA ASP A 135 6.52 -1.84 20.08
C ASP A 135 5.13 -1.62 19.44
N HIS A 136 4.79 -2.36 18.38
CA HIS A 136 3.60 -2.12 17.54
C HIS A 136 2.81 -3.39 17.21
N GLU A 137 2.65 -4.30 18.16
CA GLU A 137 2.04 -5.63 17.96
C GLU A 137 0.68 -5.61 17.23
N TYR A 138 -0.12 -4.57 17.45
CA TYR A 138 -1.49 -4.42 16.90
C TYR A 138 -1.55 -3.58 15.63
N LEU A 139 -0.42 -3.08 15.13
CA LEU A 139 -0.43 -2.23 13.93
C LEU A 139 -0.73 -3.06 12.68
N PHE A 140 -0.15 -4.25 12.55
CA PHE A 140 -0.44 -5.20 11.49
C PHE A 140 -0.81 -6.56 12.06
N THR A 141 -1.51 -7.37 11.28
CA THR A 141 -1.83 -8.75 11.66
C THR A 141 -0.59 -9.63 11.69
N THR A 142 -0.63 -10.72 12.45
CA THR A 142 0.45 -11.72 12.48
C THR A 142 0.81 -12.22 11.09
N THR A 143 -0.19 -12.46 10.23
CA THR A 143 0.06 -12.91 8.86
C THR A 143 0.79 -11.86 8.03
N GLU A 144 0.43 -10.58 8.15
CA GLU A 144 1.11 -9.47 7.48
C GLU A 144 2.57 -9.36 7.93
N TYR A 145 2.85 -9.40 9.23
CA TYR A 145 4.23 -9.41 9.72
C TYR A 145 5.05 -10.60 9.21
N LEU A 146 4.46 -11.80 9.13
CA LEU A 146 5.15 -12.96 8.58
C LEU A 146 5.38 -12.83 7.07
N ASN A 147 4.52 -12.13 6.34
CA ASN A 147 4.69 -11.91 4.90
C ASN A 147 5.90 -11.00 4.62
N LEU A 148 6.21 -10.04 5.49
CA LEU A 148 7.43 -9.22 5.39
C LEU A 148 8.71 -10.06 5.39
N LEU A 149 8.70 -11.28 5.96
CA LEU A 149 9.86 -12.18 5.99
C LEU A 149 9.99 -13.06 4.74
N LYS A 150 8.91 -13.21 3.95
CA LYS A 150 8.88 -14.10 2.78
C LYS A 150 9.44 -13.45 1.52
N VAL A 151 9.17 -12.15 1.34
CA VAL A 151 9.64 -11.40 0.18
C VAL A 151 11.17 -11.23 0.24
N GLN A 152 11.84 -11.44 -0.89
CA GLN A 152 13.27 -11.25 -1.00
C GLN A 152 13.61 -9.75 -1.06
N VAL A 153 14.37 -9.27 -0.08
CA VAL A 153 14.92 -7.91 -0.10
C VAL A 153 16.44 -8.00 -0.24
N PRO A 154 17.03 -7.52 -1.35
CA PRO A 154 18.47 -7.56 -1.56
C PRO A 154 19.24 -6.90 -0.40
N GLY A 155 20.23 -7.59 0.13
CA GLY A 155 21.05 -7.11 1.26
C GLY A 155 20.42 -7.27 2.65
N ARG A 156 19.18 -7.77 2.77
CA ARG A 156 18.55 -8.08 4.06
C ARG A 156 18.67 -9.56 4.38
N GLU A 157 19.45 -9.89 5.41
CA GLU A 157 19.58 -11.26 5.90
C GLU A 157 18.43 -11.62 6.84
N ILE A 158 17.73 -12.72 6.55
CA ILE A 158 16.67 -13.27 7.39
C ILE A 158 17.18 -14.55 8.05
N PRO A 159 17.33 -14.58 9.40
CA PRO A 159 17.76 -15.78 10.11
C PRO A 159 16.78 -16.95 9.92
N PRO A 160 17.23 -18.22 9.91
CA PRO A 160 16.35 -19.38 9.78
C PRO A 160 15.25 -19.46 10.86
N ALA A 161 15.51 -18.89 12.04
CA ALA A 161 14.57 -18.83 13.17
C ALA A 161 13.66 -17.59 13.16
N ALA A 162 13.68 -16.76 12.11
CA ALA A 162 12.99 -15.47 12.08
C ALA A 162 11.48 -15.57 12.34
N GLN A 163 10.80 -16.53 11.69
CA GLN A 163 9.36 -16.75 11.87
C GLN A 163 9.03 -17.10 13.32
N ASN A 164 9.81 -17.99 13.95
CA ASN A 164 9.61 -18.39 15.34
C ASN A 164 9.79 -17.20 16.30
N ARG A 165 10.76 -16.31 16.02
CA ARG A 165 10.99 -15.11 16.83
C ARG A 165 9.82 -14.12 16.74
N VAL A 166 9.30 -13.88 15.54
CA VAL A 166 8.12 -13.03 15.35
C VAL A 166 6.89 -13.63 16.03
N LEU A 167 6.66 -14.93 15.87
CA LEU A 167 5.53 -15.62 16.52
C LEU A 167 5.62 -15.59 18.05
N ALA A 168 6.83 -15.66 18.62
CA ALA A 168 7.01 -15.57 20.06
C ALA A 168 6.56 -14.21 20.61
N ILE A 169 6.90 -13.11 19.93
CA ILE A 169 6.47 -11.76 20.30
C ILE A 169 4.94 -11.64 20.20
N LEU A 170 4.36 -12.05 19.08
CA LEU A 170 2.93 -11.89 18.79
C LEU A 170 2.01 -12.90 19.51
N SER A 171 2.58 -13.78 20.35
CA SER A 171 1.83 -14.77 21.14
C SER A 171 1.54 -14.31 22.57
N HIS A 172 2.06 -13.14 22.95
CA HIS A 172 1.81 -12.47 24.23
C HIS A 172 0.71 -11.42 24.11
#